data_AF-A0A2G6ARB6-F1
#
_entry.id   AF-A0A2G6ARB6-F1
#
_cell.length_a   1.000
_cell.length_b   1.000
_cell.length_c   1.000
_cell.angle_alpha   90.00
_cell.angle_beta   90.00
_cell.angle_gamma   90.00
#
_symmetry.space_group_name_H-M   'P 1'
#
loop_
_entity.id
_entity.type
_entity.pdbx_description
1 polymer ?
#
loop_
_entity_poly.entity_id
_entity_poly.type
_entity_poly.pdbx_seq_one_letter_code
_entity_poly.pdbx_strand_id
1 'polypeptide(L)'
;MKRGMIMVGLLLDIVILLAFFVYGIALWQGKGASLLSGYNTMPMEKKMQINERALCKFMAKIMFTLSFCVGLFAVSELLKNDIYFIVGLSLFVAVLGFTLIYVNTGNRFKK
;
A
#
# COMPACT_ATOMS: atom_id res chain seq x y z
N MET A 1 3.72 31.32 -8.15
CA MET A 1 4.12 30.41 -7.04
C MET A 1 3.04 29.37 -6.71
N LYS A 2 1.82 29.74 -6.31
CA LYS A 2 0.75 28.79 -5.90
C LYS A 2 0.37 27.72 -6.94
N ARG A 3 0.33 28.05 -8.24
CA ARG A 3 -0.04 27.10 -9.31
C ARG A 3 1.01 26.03 -9.59
N GLY A 4 2.30 26.37 -9.43
CA GLY A 4 3.39 25.41 -9.60
C GLY A 4 3.43 24.37 -8.48
N MET A 5 3.14 24.79 -7.24
CA MET A 5 3.12 23.90 -6.07
C MET A 5 2.01 22.86 -6.15
N ILE A 6 0.82 23.25 -6.63
CA ILE A 6 -0.31 22.31 -6.88
C ILE A 6 0.03 21.32 -8.00
N MET A 7 0.71 21.77 -9.06
CA MET A 7 1.09 20.86 -10.15
C MET A 7 2.10 19.80 -9.69
N VAL A 8 3.00 20.17 -8.77
CA VAL A 8 3.99 19.24 -8.20
C VAL A 8 3.33 18.26 -7.23
N GLY A 9 2.42 18.69 -6.36
CA GLY A 9 1.68 17.82 -5.44
C GLY A 9 0.93 16.72 -6.18
N LEU A 10 0.09 17.10 -7.14
CA LEU A 10 -0.65 16.19 -7.99
C LEU A 10 0.25 15.19 -8.74
N LEU A 11 1.40 15.65 -9.24
CA LEU A 11 2.37 14.78 -9.91
C LEU A 11 2.92 13.72 -8.96
N LEU A 12 3.28 14.12 -7.73
CA LEU A 12 3.79 13.21 -6.70
C LEU A 12 2.73 12.16 -6.32
N ASP A 13 1.49 12.59 -6.12
CA ASP A 13 0.38 11.68 -5.80
C ASP A 13 0.15 10.66 -6.91
N ILE A 14 0.16 11.09 -8.18
CA ILE A 14 0.00 10.18 -9.32
C ILE A 14 1.16 9.17 -9.40
N VAL A 15 2.40 9.61 -9.21
CA VAL A 15 3.57 8.72 -9.22
C VAL A 15 3.47 7.67 -8.11
N ILE A 16 3.13 8.08 -6.89
CA ILE A 16 2.98 7.17 -5.74
C ILE A 16 1.82 6.20 -5.97
N LEU A 17 0.67 6.70 -6.46
CA LEU A 17 -0.50 5.90 -6.79
C LEU A 17 -0.15 4.79 -7.78
N LEU A 18 0.54 5.14 -8.87
CA LEU A 18 0.96 4.19 -9.90
C LEU A 18 1.98 3.19 -9.35
N ALA A 19 2.95 3.64 -8.54
CA ALA A 19 3.92 2.75 -7.92
C ALA A 19 3.24 1.68 -7.04
N PHE A 20 2.30 2.09 -6.18
CA PHE A 20 1.53 1.15 -5.35
C PHE A 20 0.65 0.23 -6.20
N PHE A 21 0.00 0.77 -7.24
CA PHE A 21 -0.85 -0.03 -8.11
C PHE A 21 -0.05 -1.10 -8.87
N VAL A 22 1.07 -0.73 -9.48
CA VAL A 22 1.96 -1.65 -10.21
C VAL A 22 2.53 -2.71 -9.27
N TYR A 23 2.98 -2.32 -8.08
CA TYR A 23 3.48 -3.28 -7.10
C TYR A 23 2.36 -4.20 -6.58
N GLY A 24 1.14 -3.68 -6.40
CA GLY A 24 -0.05 -4.46 -6.10
C GLY A 24 -0.33 -5.54 -7.16
N ILE A 25 -0.18 -5.22 -8.45
CA ILE A 25 -0.31 -6.22 -9.53
C ILE A 25 0.74 -7.32 -9.40
N ALA A 26 2.02 -6.97 -9.15
CA ALA A 26 3.08 -7.95 -8.97
C ALA A 26 2.78 -8.90 -7.81
N LEU A 27 2.36 -8.35 -6.67
CA LEU A 27 1.94 -9.10 -5.48
C LEU A 27 0.70 -9.97 -5.74
N TRP A 28 -0.26 -9.49 -6.53
CA TRP A 28 -1.47 -10.26 -6.86
C TRP A 28 -1.14 -11.54 -7.65
N GLN A 29 -0.12 -11.47 -8.50
CA GLN A 29 0.44 -12.62 -9.22
C GLN A 29 1.26 -13.56 -8.31
N GLY A 30 1.42 -13.22 -7.02
CA GLY A 30 2.25 -13.97 -6.07
C GLY A 30 3.74 -13.65 -6.17
N LYS A 31 4.13 -12.56 -6.84
CA LYS A 31 5.53 -12.14 -7.01
C LYS A 31 5.84 -10.93 -6.13
N GLY A 32 7.12 -10.61 -5.94
CA GLY A 32 7.52 -9.38 -5.26
C GLY A 32 7.53 -9.44 -3.73
N ALA A 33 7.41 -10.63 -3.13
CA ALA A 33 7.59 -10.85 -1.70
C ALA A 33 8.96 -10.36 -1.18
N SER A 34 9.99 -10.36 -2.05
CA SER A 34 11.34 -9.89 -1.73
C SER A 34 11.42 -8.40 -1.39
N LEU A 35 10.44 -7.59 -1.80
CA LEU A 35 10.37 -6.17 -1.42
C LEU A 35 9.65 -5.95 -0.09
N LEU A 36 8.99 -6.99 0.46
CA LEU A 36 8.40 -6.94 1.79
C LEU A 36 9.54 -7.15 2.80
N SER A 37 10.00 -6.09 3.45
CA SER A 37 11.18 -6.13 4.34
C SER A 37 11.10 -7.25 5.38
N GLY A 38 9.97 -7.39 6.08
CA GLY A 38 9.77 -8.44 7.08
C GLY A 38 9.81 -9.87 6.52
N TYR A 39 9.45 -10.06 5.25
CA TYR A 39 9.67 -11.34 4.56
C TYR A 39 11.12 -11.47 4.13
N ASN A 40 11.69 -10.46 3.48
CA ASN A 40 13.04 -10.50 2.92
C ASN A 40 14.13 -10.77 3.97
N THR A 41 14.02 -10.16 5.16
CA THR A 41 14.98 -10.34 6.27
C THR A 41 14.70 -11.59 7.09
N MET A 42 13.64 -12.34 6.81
CA MET A 42 13.31 -13.57 7.52
C MET A 42 14.32 -14.69 7.16
N PRO A 43 14.80 -15.47 8.14
CA PRO A 43 15.62 -16.66 7.88
C PRO A 43 14.92 -17.65 6.96
N MET A 44 15.69 -18.36 6.13
CA MET A 44 15.16 -19.28 5.11
C MET A 44 14.25 -20.36 5.72
N GLU A 45 14.62 -20.91 6.87
CA GLU A 45 13.84 -21.91 7.61
C GLU A 45 12.44 -21.42 7.97
N LYS A 46 12.32 -20.14 8.36
CA LYS A 46 11.03 -19.52 8.69
C LYS A 46 10.25 -19.19 7.42
N LYS A 47 10.91 -18.71 6.34
CA LYS A 47 10.27 -18.47 5.04
C LYS A 47 9.61 -19.74 4.49
N MET A 48 10.24 -20.90 4.64
CA MET A 48 9.68 -22.18 4.19
C MET A 48 8.35 -22.54 4.85
N GLN A 49 8.08 -22.01 6.05
CA GLN A 49 6.84 -22.21 6.80
C GLN A 49 5.76 -21.18 6.44
N ILE A 50 6.06 -20.19 5.60
CA ILE A 50 5.11 -19.15 5.20
C ILE A 50 4.44 -19.52 3.87
N ASN A 51 3.12 -19.37 3.82
CA ASN A 51 2.35 -19.38 2.59
C ASN A 51 2.56 -18.04 1.85
N GLU A 52 3.68 -17.95 1.12
CA GLU A 52 4.10 -16.74 0.41
C GLU A 52 3.00 -16.23 -0.53
N ARG A 53 2.29 -17.12 -1.23
CA ARG A 53 1.22 -16.73 -2.16
C ARG A 53 0.05 -16.06 -1.43
N ALA A 54 -0.34 -16.56 -0.26
CA ALA A 54 -1.39 -15.94 0.55
C ALA A 54 -0.94 -14.59 1.10
N LEU A 55 0.31 -14.48 1.57
CA LEU A 55 0.90 -13.21 2.01
C LEU A 55 0.92 -12.18 0.88
N CYS A 56 1.41 -12.55 -0.30
CA CYS A 56 1.46 -11.68 -1.47
C CYS A 56 0.06 -11.22 -1.89
N LYS A 57 -0.92 -12.12 -1.96
CA LYS A 57 -2.31 -11.72 -2.28
C LYS A 57 -2.92 -10.79 -1.25
N PHE A 58 -2.60 -10.97 0.03
CA PHE A 58 -3.04 -10.04 1.08
C PHE A 58 -2.36 -8.67 0.90
N MET A 59 -1.05 -8.63 0.69
CA MET A 59 -0.31 -7.38 0.45
C MET A 59 -0.72 -6.67 -0.83
N ALA A 60 -1.11 -7.41 -1.87
CA ALA A 60 -1.68 -6.82 -3.07
C ALA A 60 -2.96 -6.03 -2.78
N LYS A 61 -3.88 -6.59 -1.97
CA LYS A 61 -5.09 -5.88 -1.54
C LYS A 61 -4.76 -4.61 -0.78
N ILE A 62 -3.80 -4.68 0.15
CA ILE A 62 -3.34 -3.50 0.90
C ILE A 62 -2.76 -2.45 -0.05
N MET A 63 -1.90 -2.83 -1.01
CA MET A 63 -1.34 -1.89 -1.99
C MET A 63 -2.41 -1.23 -2.86
N PHE A 64 -3.43 -1.98 -3.31
CA PHE A 64 -4.56 -1.39 -4.05
C PHE A 64 -5.37 -0.43 -3.19
N THR A 65 -5.61 -0.76 -1.92
CA THR A 65 -6.31 0.14 -0.99
C THR A 65 -5.50 1.42 -0.71
N LEU A 66 -4.19 1.32 -0.51
CA LEU A 66 -3.32 2.50 -0.34
C LEU A 66 -3.26 3.34 -1.62
N SER A 67 -3.19 2.70 -2.79
CA SER A 67 -3.27 3.39 -4.09
C SER A 67 -4.57 4.17 -4.24
N PHE A 68 -5.71 3.59 -3.85
CA PHE A 68 -6.99 4.32 -3.79
C PHE A 68 -6.95 5.51 -2.83
N CYS A 69 -6.36 5.36 -1.64
CA CYS A 69 -6.23 6.47 -0.67
C CYS A 69 -5.40 7.62 -1.24
N VAL A 70 -4.28 7.33 -1.92
CA VAL A 70 -3.47 8.35 -2.62
C VAL A 70 -4.24 8.99 -3.77
N GLY A 71 -5.12 8.23 -4.45
CA GLY A 71 -6.06 8.78 -5.42
C GLY A 71 -6.98 9.85 -4.83
N LEU A 72 -7.38 9.72 -3.56
CA LEU A 72 -8.15 10.75 -2.87
C LEU A 72 -7.32 12.02 -2.59
N PHE A 73 -6.00 11.90 -2.40
CA PHE A 73 -5.11 13.06 -2.29
C PHE A 73 -5.06 13.85 -3.60
N ALA A 74 -4.87 13.15 -4.72
CA ALA A 74 -4.91 13.75 -6.04
C ALA A 74 -6.27 14.42 -6.33
N VAL A 75 -7.38 13.78 -5.96
CA VAL A 75 -8.73 14.36 -6.10
C VAL A 75 -8.91 15.61 -5.24
N SER A 76 -8.35 15.62 -4.01
CA SER A 76 -8.35 16.80 -3.13
C SER A 76 -7.71 18.00 -3.80
N GLU A 77 -6.57 17.81 -4.47
CA GLU A 77 -5.88 18.89 -5.19
C GLU A 77 -6.65 19.37 -6.42
N LEU A 78 -7.21 18.43 -7.20
CA LEU A 78 -7.99 18.75 -8.41
C LEU A 78 -9.26 19.55 -8.08
N LEU A 79 -9.96 19.16 -7.02
CA LEU A 79 -11.22 19.78 -6.59
C LEU A 79 -11.03 20.93 -5.61
N LYS A 80 -9.79 21.15 -5.11
CA LYS A 80 -9.45 22.11 -4.05
C LYS A 80 -10.34 21.96 -2.82
N ASN A 81 -10.60 20.71 -2.43
CA ASN A 81 -11.48 20.38 -1.32
C ASN A 81 -10.79 19.39 -0.38
N ASP A 82 -10.37 19.91 0.78
CA ASP A 82 -9.56 19.19 1.76
C ASP A 82 -10.27 17.97 2.36
N ILE A 83 -11.59 17.84 2.21
CA ILE A 83 -12.33 16.68 2.72
C ILE A 83 -11.82 15.38 2.11
N TYR A 84 -11.43 15.38 0.83
CA TYR A 84 -10.91 14.18 0.17
C TYR A 84 -9.54 13.79 0.74
N PHE A 85 -8.69 14.77 1.05
CA PHE A 85 -7.42 14.52 1.71
C PHE A 85 -7.63 13.95 3.12
N ILE A 86 -8.51 14.55 3.92
CA ILE A 86 -8.79 14.10 5.29
C ILE A 86 -9.33 12.67 5.30
N VAL A 87 -10.29 12.36 4.41
CA VAL A 87 -10.85 11.01 4.27
C VAL A 87 -9.78 10.04 3.80
N GLY A 88 -9.00 10.39 2.77
CA GLY A 88 -7.93 9.57 2.25
C GLY A 88 -6.87 9.26 3.32
N LEU A 89 -6.50 10.25 4.14
CA LEU A 89 -5.45 10.13 5.14
C LEU A 89 -5.93 9.26 6.30
N SER A 90 -7.19 9.46 6.73
CA SER A 90 -7.81 8.64 7.77
C SER A 90 -7.88 7.18 7.36
N LEU A 91 -8.29 6.90 6.12
CA LEU A 91 -8.31 5.55 5.55
C LEU A 91 -6.90 4.96 5.43
N PHE A 92 -5.93 5.74 4.94
CA PHE A 92 -4.55 5.32 4.79
C PHE A 92 -3.95 4.84 6.12
N VAL A 93 -4.09 5.65 7.19
CA VAL A 93 -3.60 5.31 8.52
C VAL A 93 -4.33 4.08 9.09
N ALA A 94 -5.65 4.00 8.92
CA ALA A 94 -6.43 2.84 9.36
C ALA A 94 -5.98 1.54 8.68
N VAL A 95 -5.72 1.57 7.37
CA VAL A 95 -5.24 0.43 6.59
C VAL A 95 -3.85 -0.01 7.03
N LEU A 96 -2.94 0.93 7.32
CA LEU A 96 -1.62 0.61 7.86
C LEU A 96 -1.73 -0.04 9.25
N GLY A 97 -2.53 0.54 10.16
CA GLY A 97 -2.76 -0.02 11.49
C GLY A 97 -3.36 -1.43 11.43
N PHE A 98 -4.40 -1.61 10.61
CA PHE A 98 -5.00 -2.92 10.35
C PHE A 98 -3.97 -3.92 9.82
N THR A 99 -3.15 -3.52 8.85
CA THR A 99 -2.14 -4.39 8.22
C THR A 99 -1.11 -4.85 9.25
N LEU A 100 -0.61 -3.94 10.08
CA LEU A 100 0.36 -4.27 11.14
C LEU A 100 -0.24 -5.26 12.14
N ILE A 101 -1.46 -5.05 12.60
CA ILE A 101 -2.13 -5.97 13.53
C ILE A 101 -2.37 -7.33 12.87
N TYR A 102 -2.90 -7.33 11.64
CA TYR A 102 -3.29 -8.56 10.95
C TYR A 102 -2.09 -9.47 10.62
N VAL A 103 -0.99 -8.89 10.15
CA VAL A 103 0.21 -9.66 9.77
C VAL A 103 0.94 -10.22 11.01
N ASN A 104 0.91 -9.49 12.13
CA ASN A 104 1.66 -9.88 13.33
C ASN A 104 0.86 -10.76 14.30
N THR A 105 -0.44 -10.97 14.10
CA THR A 105 -1.28 -11.77 15.00
C THR A 105 -1.76 -13.07 14.37
N GLY A 106 -2.06 -14.08 15.18
CA GLY A 106 -2.82 -15.27 14.75
C GLY A 106 -2.14 -16.17 13.71
N ASN A 107 -0.82 -16.06 13.49
CA ASN A 107 -0.07 -16.90 12.54
C ASN A 107 -0.71 -17.00 11.14
N ARG A 108 -1.37 -15.93 10.66
CA ARG A 108 -2.30 -15.93 9.50
C ARG A 108 -1.74 -16.49 8.19
N PHE A 109 -0.42 -16.43 8.02
CA PHE A 109 0.26 -16.86 6.80
C PHE A 109 1.19 -18.05 7.01
N LYS A 110 1.15 -18.72 8.16
CA LYS A 110 1.82 -20.02 8.28
C LYS A 110 1.11 -21.05 7.40
N LYS A 111 1.90 -21.95 6.81
CA LYS A 111 1.40 -23.11 6.07
C LYS A 111 0.64 -24.07 6.98
#